data_AF-A0A5N7BHS7-F1
#
_entry.id   AF-A0A5N7BHS7-F1
#
_cell.length_a   1.000
_cell.length_b   1.000
_cell.length_c   1.000
_cell.angle_alpha   90.00
_cell.angle_beta   90.00
_cell.angle_gamma   90.00
#
_symmetry.space_group_name_H-M   'P 1'
#
loop_
_entity.id
_entity.type
_entity.pdbx_description
1 polymer ?
#
loop_
_entity_poly.entity_id
_entity_poly.type
_entity_poly.pdbx_seq_one_letter_code
_entity_poly.pdbx_strand_id
1 'polypeptide(L)'
;MLLQQLIRVPKRSILFWFLITFTVSWAVTAIFGNVFQCSPPRYFWLQTAVKGTCMSGQKTFYIVIGALSLVEDGALVLLPISVVWGLNMGIKQKVQVTAIFCLAGLACVFSLLRLVEFNRYLTNTATEWFQGSSLDTP
;
A
#
# COMPACT_ATOMS: atom_id res chain seq x y z
N MET A 1 -27.43 -27.31 0.15
CA MET A 1 -27.02 -27.62 1.55
C MET A 1 -25.55 -27.31 1.86
N LEU A 2 -24.61 -27.26 0.90
CA LEU A 2 -23.20 -26.90 1.16
C LEU A 2 -22.95 -25.41 1.47
N LEU A 3 -23.88 -24.51 1.12
CA LEU A 3 -23.75 -23.06 1.34
C LEU A 3 -24.01 -22.60 2.78
N GLN A 4 -24.77 -23.36 3.60
CA GLN A 4 -25.14 -22.93 4.95
C GLN A 4 -24.04 -23.16 6.00
N GLN A 5 -23.00 -23.95 5.68
CA GLN A 5 -21.87 -24.19 6.60
C GLN A 5 -20.83 -23.05 6.59
N LEU A 6 -20.93 -22.09 5.66
CA LEU A 6 -20.06 -20.91 5.61
C LEU A 6 -20.49 -19.78 6.59
N ILE A 7 -21.73 -19.78 7.07
CA ILE A 7 -22.31 -18.67 7.86
C ILE A 7 -22.20 -18.91 9.38
N ARG A 8 -21.93 -20.14 9.83
CA ARG A 8 -21.99 -20.53 11.25
C ARG A 8 -20.63 -20.62 11.94
N VAL A 9 -19.81 -19.57 11.86
CA VAL A 9 -18.61 -19.41 12.71
C VAL A 9 -18.57 -18.01 13.32
N PRO A 10 -19.29 -17.77 14.45
CA PRO A 10 -19.45 -16.43 15.02
C PRO A 10 -18.11 -15.82 15.50
N LYS A 11 -17.12 -16.63 15.89
CA LYS A 11 -15.79 -16.14 16.29
C LYS A 11 -14.93 -15.65 15.12
N ARG A 12 -15.19 -16.08 13.88
CA ARG A 12 -14.46 -15.62 12.68
C ARG A 12 -15.00 -14.30 12.12
N SER A 13 -16.28 -13.99 12.38
CA SER A 13 -16.88 -12.72 11.95
C SER A 13 -16.20 -11.53 12.63
N ILE A 14 -15.83 -11.62 13.91
CA ILE A 14 -15.21 -10.50 14.63
C ILE A 14 -13.87 -10.10 14.01
N LEU A 15 -13.00 -11.07 13.67
CA LEU A 15 -11.73 -10.80 13.02
C LEU A 15 -11.91 -10.19 11.63
N PHE A 16 -12.90 -10.67 10.88
CA PHE A 16 -13.22 -10.16 9.55
C PHE A 16 -13.76 -8.72 9.61
N TRP A 17 -14.68 -8.44 10.53
CA TRP A 17 -15.19 -7.09 10.79
C TRP A 17 -14.07 -6.16 11.26
N PHE A 18 -13.18 -6.62 12.14
CA PHE A 18 -12.04 -5.84 12.60
C PHE A 18 -11.12 -5.44 11.43
N LEU A 19 -10.80 -6.38 10.54
CA LEU A 19 -9.98 -6.08 9.36
C LEU A 19 -10.67 -5.13 8.38
N ILE A 20 -11.97 -5.31 8.12
CA ILE A 20 -12.72 -4.35 7.31
C ILE A 20 -12.67 -2.95 7.94
N THR A 21 -12.91 -2.84 9.25
CA THR A 21 -12.87 -1.54 9.92
C THR A 21 -11.47 -0.93 9.89
N PHE A 22 -10.43 -1.75 10.01
CA PHE A 22 -9.04 -1.32 9.93
C PHE A 22 -8.71 -0.80 8.52
N THR A 23 -9.05 -1.55 7.47
CA THR A 23 -8.85 -1.16 6.08
C THR A 23 -9.60 0.12 5.70
N VAL A 24 -10.85 0.24 6.14
CA VAL A 24 -11.63 1.45 5.89
C VAL A 24 -11.01 2.65 6.62
N SER A 25 -10.61 2.49 7.88
CA SER A 25 -9.93 3.54 8.65
C SER A 25 -8.61 3.98 7.99
N TRP A 26 -7.84 3.01 7.49
CA TRP A 26 -6.61 3.26 6.75
C TRP A 26 -6.86 4.08 5.48
N ALA A 27 -7.80 3.63 4.64
CA ALA A 27 -8.17 4.32 3.41
C ALA A 27 -8.61 5.77 3.68
N VAL A 28 -9.41 5.98 4.72
CA VAL A 28 -9.86 7.32 5.14
C VAL A 28 -8.67 8.19 5.55
N THR A 29 -7.76 7.65 6.37
CA THR A 29 -6.54 8.36 6.81
C THR A 29 -5.64 8.73 5.62
N ALA A 30 -5.47 7.82 4.67
CA ALA A 30 -4.69 8.07 3.46
C ALA A 30 -5.31 9.18 2.59
N ILE A 31 -6.63 9.20 2.42
CA ILE A 31 -7.34 10.25 1.67
C ILE A 31 -7.15 11.60 2.35
N PHE A 32 -7.40 11.69 3.66
CA PHE A 32 -7.23 12.93 4.39
C PHE A 32 -5.76 13.39 4.38
N GLY A 33 -4.81 12.46 4.52
CA GLY A 33 -3.39 12.74 4.36
C GLY A 33 -3.04 13.38 3.02
N ASN A 34 -3.53 12.81 1.92
CA ASN A 34 -3.30 13.34 0.58
C ASN A 34 -3.99 14.70 0.33
N VAL A 35 -5.14 14.94 0.95
CA VAL A 35 -5.84 16.23 0.83
C VAL A 35 -5.18 17.32 1.68
N PHE A 36 -4.71 16.99 2.89
CA PHE A 36 -4.11 17.96 3.82
C PHE A 36 -2.59 18.13 3.67
N GLN A 37 -1.90 17.32 2.85
CA GLN A 37 -0.44 17.43 2.68
C GLN A 37 0.03 18.79 2.12
N CYS A 38 -0.87 19.53 1.45
CA CYS A 38 -0.60 20.84 0.90
C CYS A 38 -1.80 21.77 1.10
N SER A 39 -1.54 22.99 1.58
CA SER A 39 -2.54 24.04 1.64
C SER A 39 -2.16 25.14 0.65
N PRO A 40 -2.92 25.37 -0.43
CA PRO A 40 -4.14 24.65 -0.88
C PRO A 40 -3.84 23.35 -1.68
N PRO A 41 -4.78 22.37 -1.75
CA PRO A 41 -4.58 21.10 -2.47
C PRO A 41 -4.27 21.26 -3.96
N ARG A 42 -4.77 22.35 -4.55
CA ARG A 42 -4.54 22.78 -5.94
C ARG A 42 -3.07 23.15 -6.24
N TYR A 43 -2.26 23.41 -5.21
CA TYR A 43 -0.83 23.65 -5.37
C TYR A 43 -0.06 22.40 -5.82
N PHE A 44 -0.56 21.19 -5.50
CA PHE A 44 0.06 19.95 -5.93
C PHE A 44 0.13 19.82 -7.46
N TRP A 45 -0.90 20.28 -8.16
CA TRP A 45 -1.02 20.15 -9.63
C TRP A 45 -0.56 21.39 -10.40
N LEU A 46 -0.74 22.59 -9.83
CA LEU A 46 -0.35 23.87 -10.46
C LEU A 46 0.79 24.53 -9.66
N GLN A 47 1.93 23.84 -9.57
CA GLN A 47 3.12 24.27 -8.83
C GLN A 47 3.59 25.70 -9.18
N THR A 48 3.24 26.21 -10.37
CA THR A 48 3.72 27.49 -10.91
C THR A 48 2.74 28.67 -10.74
N ALA A 49 1.45 28.44 -10.43
CA ALA A 49 0.42 29.49 -10.53
C ALA A 49 -0.16 29.98 -9.19
N VAL A 50 0.11 29.30 -8.07
CA VAL A 50 -0.52 29.59 -6.77
C VAL A 50 0.54 29.60 -5.67
N LYS A 51 0.55 30.61 -4.78
CA LYS A 51 1.38 30.56 -3.55
C LYS A 51 0.73 29.59 -2.56
N GLY A 52 1.35 28.44 -2.35
CA GLY A 52 0.95 27.45 -1.37
C GLY A 52 2.15 26.93 -0.59
N THR A 53 1.92 26.48 0.64
CA THR A 53 2.95 25.83 1.46
C THR A 53 2.52 24.40 1.73
N CYS A 54 3.35 23.45 1.34
CA CYS A 54 3.20 22.07 1.74
C CYS A 54 3.92 21.81 3.06
N MET A 55 3.44 20.83 3.83
CA MET A 55 4.03 20.49 5.13
C MET A 55 5.49 20.02 4.96
N SER A 56 6.42 20.58 5.74
CA SER A 56 7.80 20.10 5.79
C SER A 56 7.84 18.75 6.51
N GLY A 57 7.95 17.64 5.75
CA GLY A 57 7.83 16.28 6.28
C GLY A 57 7.20 15.24 5.34
N GLN A 58 6.84 15.63 4.11
CA GLN A 58 6.19 14.74 3.13
C GLN A 58 6.94 13.43 2.87
N LYS A 59 8.27 13.44 2.84
CA LYS A 59 9.08 12.23 2.64
C LYS A 59 8.80 11.18 3.73
N THR A 60 8.85 11.59 4.99
CA THR A 60 8.59 10.69 6.12
C THR A 60 7.15 10.18 6.09
N PHE A 61 6.19 11.06 5.79
CA PHE A 61 4.79 10.70 5.68
C PHE A 61 4.52 9.66 4.58
N TYR A 62 5.11 9.84 3.39
CA TYR A 62 4.98 8.88 2.28
C TYR A 62 5.63 7.53 2.59
N ILE A 63 6.77 7.51 3.27
CA ILE A 63 7.44 6.26 3.67
C ILE A 63 6.59 5.50 4.68
N VAL A 64 6.07 6.18 5.70
CA VAL A 64 5.21 5.56 6.73
C VAL A 64 3.93 5.02 6.10
N ILE A 65 3.31 5.77 5.18
CA ILE A 65 2.12 5.31 4.46
C ILE A 65 2.43 4.11 3.57
N GLY A 66 3.52 4.14 2.81
CA GLY A 66 3.93 3.01 2.00
C GLY A 66 4.17 1.75 2.83
N ALA A 67 4.82 1.89 3.99
CA ALA A 67 5.07 0.78 4.90
C ALA A 67 3.78 0.20 5.49
N LEU A 68 2.86 1.05 5.94
CA LEU A 68 1.58 0.60 6.51
C LEU A 68 0.70 -0.11 5.48
N SER A 69 0.63 0.40 4.24
CA SER A 69 -0.07 -0.29 3.14
C SER A 69 0.52 -1.68 2.87
N LEU A 70 1.85 -1.83 2.88
CA LEU A 70 2.50 -3.12 2.69
C LEU A 70 2.22 -4.12 3.84
N VAL A 71 2.17 -3.62 5.07
CA VAL A 71 1.80 -4.43 6.24
C VAL A 71 0.34 -4.89 6.14
N GLU A 72 -0.56 -4.01 5.68
CA GLU A 72 -1.97 -4.33 5.50
C GLU A 72 -2.19 -5.39 4.43
N ASP A 73 -1.48 -5.31 3.30
CA ASP A 73 -1.48 -6.36 2.28
C ASP A 73 -1.06 -7.71 2.88
N GLY A 74 -0.02 -7.72 3.71
CA GLY A 74 0.41 -8.91 4.45
C GLY A 74 -0.67 -9.45 5.40
N ALA A 75 -1.35 -8.58 6.13
CA ALA A 75 -2.42 -8.96 7.05
C ALA A 75 -3.63 -9.57 6.32
N LEU A 76 -4.00 -8.99 5.17
CA LEU A 76 -5.06 -9.51 4.30
C LEU A 76 -4.73 -10.87 3.71
N VAL A 77 -3.45 -11.11 3.38
CA VAL A 77 -2.94 -12.41 2.91
C VAL A 77 -2.92 -13.47 4.03
N LEU A 78 -2.54 -13.08 5.24
CA LEU A 78 -2.48 -13.99 6.40
C LEU A 78 -3.86 -14.41 6.90
N LEU A 79 -4.90 -13.59 6.71
CA LEU A 79 -6.27 -13.89 7.11
C LEU A 79 -6.79 -15.22 6.53
N PRO A 80 -6.84 -15.44 5.21
CA PRO A 80 -7.33 -16.69 4.63
C PRO A 80 -6.43 -17.86 4.99
N ILE A 81 -5.12 -17.66 5.20
CA ILE A 81 -4.21 -18.72 5.67
C ILE A 81 -4.58 -19.17 7.08
N SER A 82 -4.77 -18.23 8.01
CA SER A 82 -5.21 -18.55 9.39
C SER A 82 -6.58 -19.26 9.40
N VAL A 83 -7.47 -18.86 8.50
CA VAL A 83 -8.80 -19.46 8.30
C VAL A 83 -8.69 -20.87 7.70
N VAL A 84 -7.78 -21.11 6.77
CA VAL A 84 -7.56 -22.43 6.16
C VAL A 84 -6.87 -23.38 7.14
N TRP A 85 -5.96 -22.89 7.98
CA TRP A 85 -5.27 -23.72 8.97
C TRP A 85 -6.15 -24.20 10.11
N GLY A 86 -7.18 -23.44 10.47
CA GLY A 86 -8.16 -23.83 11.49
C GLY A 86 -9.31 -24.71 10.99
N LEU A 87 -9.37 -25.00 9.69
CA LEU A 87 -10.42 -25.83 9.09
C LEU A 87 -9.82 -27.16 8.65
N ASN A 88 -10.50 -28.27 8.94
CA ASN A 88 -10.04 -29.64 8.64
C ASN A 88 -10.15 -29.96 7.13
N MET A 89 -9.49 -29.15 6.30
CA MET A 89 -9.40 -29.33 4.86
C MET A 89 -8.18 -30.18 4.50
N GLY A 90 -8.30 -30.97 3.43
CA GLY A 90 -7.22 -31.82 2.95
C GLY A 90 -5.95 -31.02 2.63
N ILE A 91 -4.79 -31.55 3.01
CA ILE A 91 -3.46 -30.92 2.89
C ILE A 91 -3.20 -30.35 1.48
N LYS A 92 -3.71 -31.00 0.44
CA LYS A 92 -3.59 -30.54 -0.96
C LYS A 92 -4.21 -29.16 -1.20
N GLN A 93 -5.41 -28.90 -0.70
CA GLN A 93 -6.05 -27.58 -0.84
C GLN A 93 -5.33 -26.52 -0.02
N LYS A 94 -4.86 -26.89 1.18
CA LYS A 94 -4.10 -26.01 2.06
C LYS A 94 -2.81 -25.50 1.40
N VAL A 95 -2.09 -26.39 0.70
CA VAL A 95 -0.87 -26.02 -0.04
C VAL A 95 -1.19 -25.13 -1.24
N GLN A 96 -2.22 -25.44 -2.02
CA GLN A 96 -2.61 -24.61 -3.18
C GLN A 96 -2.97 -23.18 -2.78
N VAL A 97 -3.79 -23.02 -1.74
CA VAL A 97 -4.18 -21.68 -1.27
C VAL A 97 -2.96 -20.92 -0.74
N THR A 98 -2.11 -21.57 0.05
CA THR A 98 -0.89 -20.94 0.60
C THR A 98 0.06 -20.51 -0.53
N ALA A 99 0.20 -21.32 -1.58
CA ALA A 99 1.07 -21.01 -2.72
C ALA A 99 0.59 -19.77 -3.50
N ILE A 100 -0.71 -19.69 -3.82
CA ILE A 100 -1.29 -18.53 -4.52
C ILE A 100 -1.11 -17.25 -3.70
N PHE A 101 -1.30 -17.34 -2.38
CA PHE A 101 -1.10 -16.21 -1.48
C PHE A 101 0.37 -15.75 -1.39
N CYS A 102 1.32 -16.68 -1.27
CA CYS A 102 2.74 -16.35 -1.32
C CYS A 102 3.13 -15.70 -2.65
N LEU A 103 2.59 -16.20 -3.77
CA LEU A 103 2.84 -15.61 -5.09
C LEU A 103 2.32 -14.18 -5.18
N ALA A 104 1.13 -13.89 -4.64
CA ALA A 104 0.60 -12.53 -4.59
C ALA A 104 1.50 -11.58 -3.77
N GLY A 105 1.97 -12.04 -2.59
CA GLY A 105 2.92 -11.26 -1.78
C GLY A 105 4.23 -10.97 -2.50
N LEU A 106 4.82 -11.98 -3.15
CA LEU A 106 6.04 -11.81 -3.94
C LEU A 106 5.83 -10.87 -5.13
N ALA A 107 4.70 -10.96 -5.83
CA ALA A 107 4.37 -10.08 -6.95
C ALA A 107 4.26 -8.60 -6.52
N CYS A 108 3.65 -8.33 -5.37
CA CYS A 108 3.63 -6.98 -4.79
C CYS A 108 5.04 -6.46 -4.47
N VAL A 109 5.87 -7.29 -3.81
CA VAL A 109 7.26 -6.92 -3.48
C VAL A 109 8.07 -6.60 -4.74
N PHE A 110 8.02 -7.46 -5.76
CA PHE A 110 8.69 -7.20 -7.03
C PHE A 110 8.21 -5.92 -7.70
N SER A 111 6.91 -5.64 -7.66
CA SER A 111 6.34 -4.42 -8.23
C SER A 111 6.83 -3.16 -7.50
N LEU A 112 6.90 -3.19 -6.17
CA LEU A 112 7.44 -2.11 -5.35
C LEU A 112 8.93 -1.89 -5.61
N LEU A 113 9.72 -2.96 -5.63
CA LEU A 113 11.14 -2.88 -5.94
C LEU A 113 11.37 -2.25 -7.32
N ARG A 114 10.62 -2.68 -8.34
CA ARG A 114 10.68 -2.08 -9.67
C ARG A 114 10.35 -0.59 -9.66
N LEU A 115 9.35 -0.18 -8.88
CA LEU A 115 8.95 1.22 -8.77
C LEU A 115 9.99 2.08 -8.03
N VAL A 116 10.62 1.55 -6.97
CA VAL A 116 11.71 2.21 -6.25
C VAL A 116 12.92 2.38 -7.16
N GLU A 117 13.30 1.32 -7.88
CA GLU A 117 14.39 1.37 -8.85
C GLU A 117 14.11 2.40 -9.95
N PHE A 118 12.92 2.38 -10.53
CA PHE A 118 12.51 3.34 -11.55
C PHE A 118 12.56 4.79 -11.05
N ASN A 119 12.05 5.06 -9.84
CA ASN A 119 12.15 6.39 -9.22
C ASN A 119 13.61 6.79 -8.94
N ARG A 120 14.45 5.85 -8.52
CA ARG A 120 15.88 6.07 -8.30
C ARG A 120 16.57 6.44 -9.60
N TYR A 121 16.29 5.76 -10.70
CA TYR A 121 16.82 6.12 -12.02
C TYR A 121 16.41 7.53 -12.44
N LEU A 122 15.12 7.87 -12.32
CA LEU A 122 14.62 9.21 -12.66
C LEU A 122 15.23 10.32 -11.81
N THR A 123 15.41 10.07 -10.51
CA THR A 123 16.01 11.06 -9.61
C THR A 123 17.47 11.32 -9.96
N ASN A 124 18.25 10.27 -10.23
CA ASN A 124 19.65 10.42 -10.62
C ASN A 124 19.80 11.18 -11.94
N THR A 125 19.05 10.79 -12.97
CA THR A 125 19.07 11.51 -14.25
C THR A 125 18.60 12.95 -14.11
N ALA A 126 17.50 13.21 -13.40
CA ALA A 126 17.05 14.59 -13.16
C ALA A 126 18.15 15.44 -12.50
N THR A 127 18.85 14.89 -11.51
CA THR A 127 19.96 15.58 -10.83
C THR A 127 21.11 15.88 -11.79
N GLU A 128 21.44 14.94 -12.68
CA GLU A 128 22.44 15.15 -13.75
C GLU A 128 22.01 16.26 -14.73
N TRP A 129 20.74 16.30 -15.16
CA TRP A 129 20.22 17.38 -16.02
C TRP A 129 20.25 18.74 -15.33
N PHE A 130 19.89 18.83 -14.05
CA PHE A 130 19.95 20.08 -13.29
C PHE A 130 21.39 20.59 -13.12
N GLN A 131 22.36 19.69 -12.87
CA GLN A 131 23.78 20.03 -12.76
C GLN A 131 24.39 20.42 -14.12
N GLY A 132 23.94 19.79 -15.22
CA GLY A 132 24.35 20.17 -16.58
C GLY A 132 23.82 21.55 -16.99
N SER A 133 22.54 21.83 -16.70
CA SER A 133 21.90 23.10 -17.06
C SER A 133 22.46 24.33 -16.32
N SER A 134 23.16 24.16 -15.20
CA SER A 134 23.80 25.25 -14.46
C SER A 134 25.24 25.54 -14.90
N LEU A 135 25.85 24.69 -15.76
CA LEU A 135 27.12 24.96 -16.44
C LEU A 135 26.93 25.68 -17.79
N ASP A 136 25.70 25.78 -18.29
CA ASP A 136 25.34 26.42 -19.57
C ASP A 136 24.75 27.85 -19.40
N THR A 137 24.75 28.41 -18.18
CA THR A 137 24.47 29.84 -18.00
C THR A 137 25.75 30.65 -18.26
N PRO A 138 25.80 31.51 -19.29
CA PRO A 138 26.96 32.36 -19.57
C PRO A 138 27.22 33.40 -18.48
#